data_AF-A0A158NKT5-F1
#
_entry.id   AF-A0A158NKT5-F1
#
_cell.length_a   1.000
_cell.length_b   1.000
_cell.length_c   1.000
_cell.angle_alpha   90.00
_cell.angle_beta   90.00
_cell.angle_gamma   90.00
#
_symmetry.space_group_name_H-M   'P 1'
#
loop_
_entity.id
_entity.type
_entity.pdbx_description
1 polymer ?
#
loop_
_entity_poly.entity_id
_entity_poly.type
_entity_poly.pdbx_seq_one_letter_code
_entity_poly.pdbx_strand_id
1 'polypeptide(L)'
;MALSEAEREANLFYTYNNTCNLFNHSTDWNILETKEEHDIMRKYAEKGRWYALTYGSFIYASNIIFATTSLVPRVLDIVFPLNISRPIMLPYPAYYFVDENQYFYYIFLHMLLTSSVCMTGLIAHDSTFFVYVEHICGLFAVIG
;
A
#
# COMPACT_ATOMS: atom_id res chain seq x y z
N MET A 1 25.64 -20.08 0.92
CA MET A 1 24.72 -19.83 2.06
C MET A 1 25.17 -18.59 2.85
N ALA A 2 26.42 -18.51 3.33
CA ALA A 2 26.93 -17.30 3.99
C ALA A 2 27.01 -16.04 3.08
N LEU A 3 27.31 -16.20 1.79
CA LEU A 3 27.38 -15.09 0.83
C LEU A 3 26.02 -14.41 0.58
N SER A 4 24.92 -15.17 0.55
CA SER A 4 23.57 -14.61 0.39
C SER A 4 23.07 -13.92 1.66
N GLU A 5 23.60 -14.30 2.83
CA GLU A 5 23.29 -13.65 4.10
C GLU A 5 24.02 -12.31 4.22
N ALA A 6 25.30 -12.26 3.81
CA ALA A 6 26.07 -11.03 3.76
C ALA A 6 25.51 -10.01 2.74
N GLU A 7 25.04 -10.45 1.57
CA GLU A 7 24.32 -9.57 0.63
C GLU A 7 22.98 -9.09 1.20
N ARG A 8 22.26 -9.94 1.93
CA ARG A 8 20.99 -9.56 2.58
C ARG A 8 21.22 -8.55 3.70
N GLU A 9 22.29 -8.70 4.48
CA GLU A 9 22.68 -7.75 5.52
C GLU A 9 23.23 -6.45 4.94
N ALA A 10 24.00 -6.50 3.85
CA ALA A 10 24.46 -5.30 3.14
C ALA A 10 23.28 -4.52 2.53
N ASN A 11 22.31 -5.21 1.92
CA ASN A 11 21.07 -4.60 1.42
C ASN A 11 20.21 -4.06 2.57
N LEU A 12 20.06 -4.79 3.68
CA LEU A 12 19.35 -4.30 4.86
C LEU A 12 20.04 -3.07 5.46
N PHE A 13 21.36 -3.05 5.51
CA PHE A 13 22.14 -1.91 6.00
C PHE A 13 22.06 -0.70 5.06
N TYR A 14 22.08 -0.92 3.74
CA TYR A 14 21.84 0.12 2.75
C TYR A 14 20.40 0.67 2.83
N THR A 15 19.40 -0.20 2.93
CA THR A 15 17.99 0.18 3.09
C THR A 15 17.75 0.89 4.42
N TYR A 16 18.41 0.44 5.50
CA TYR A 16 18.34 1.04 6.84
C TYR A 16 19.00 2.42 6.87
N ASN A 17 20.20 2.59 6.29
CA ASN A 17 20.85 3.89 6.20
C ASN A 17 20.07 4.86 5.31
N ASN A 18 19.48 4.39 4.20
CA ASN A 18 18.60 5.23 3.37
C ASN A 18 17.31 5.63 4.09
N THR A 19 16.73 4.75 4.90
CA THR A 19 15.54 5.08 5.72
C THR A 19 15.88 5.99 6.91
N CYS A 20 17.05 5.86 7.53
CA CYS A 20 17.54 6.79 8.55
C CYS A 20 17.84 8.18 7.97
N ASN A 21 18.42 8.27 6.78
CA ASN A 21 18.63 9.55 6.09
C ASN A 21 17.31 10.24 5.72
N LEU A 22 16.27 9.48 5.39
CA LEU A 22 14.90 10.00 5.18
C LEU A 22 14.25 10.54 6.47
N PHE A 23 14.53 9.95 7.64
CA PHE A 23 14.09 10.51 8.94
C PHE A 23 14.89 11.74 9.37
N ASN A 24 16.09 11.90 8.82
CA ASN A 24 16.89 13.12 8.87
C ASN A 24 16.38 14.20 7.90
N HIS A 25 15.09 14.16 7.56
CA HIS A 25 14.37 15.23 6.88
C HIS A 25 14.75 16.61 7.48
N SER A 26 14.92 16.70 8.80
CA SER A 26 15.35 17.91 9.50
C SER A 26 16.77 18.39 9.19
N THR A 27 17.72 17.51 8.82
CA THR A 27 19.08 17.92 8.49
C THR A 27 19.23 18.42 7.06
N ASP A 28 18.47 17.89 6.10
CA ASP A 28 18.50 18.35 4.71
C ASP A 28 17.92 19.78 4.58
N TRP A 29 16.87 20.10 5.35
CA TRP A 29 16.34 21.48 5.40
C TRP A 29 17.36 22.50 5.92
N ASN A 30 18.36 22.08 6.72
CA ASN A 30 19.40 22.97 7.24
C ASN A 30 20.50 23.27 6.22
N ILE A 31 20.58 22.49 5.12
CA ILE A 31 21.56 22.70 4.03
C ILE A 31 21.07 23.77 3.06
N LEU A 32 19.75 24.00 3.00
CA LEU A 32 19.13 24.99 2.13
C LEU A 32 19.33 26.40 2.71
N GLU A 33 20.03 27.26 1.99
CA GLU A 33 20.41 28.61 2.44
C GLU A 33 19.36 29.65 2.06
N THR A 34 18.65 29.46 0.94
CA THR A 34 17.74 30.47 0.40
C THR A 34 16.26 30.10 0.53
N LYS A 35 15.39 31.12 0.63
CA LYS A 35 13.94 30.93 0.70
C LYS A 35 13.38 30.24 -0.54
N GLU A 36 14.00 30.45 -1.70
CA GLU A 36 13.58 29.84 -2.97
C GLU A 36 13.85 28.33 -2.98
N GLU A 37 15.01 27.90 -2.49
CA GLU A 37 15.37 26.47 -2.34
C GLU A 37 14.39 25.73 -1.41
N HIS A 38 14.04 26.38 -0.29
CA HIS A 38 13.04 25.86 0.65
C HIS A 38 11.65 25.73 0.01
N ASP A 39 11.25 26.68 -0.84
CA ASP A 39 9.94 26.65 -1.52
C ASP A 39 9.88 25.53 -2.57
N ILE A 40 10.97 25.34 -3.34
CA ILE A 40 11.11 24.24 -4.30
C ILE A 40 10.98 22.90 -3.57
N MET A 41 11.79 22.66 -2.54
CA MET A 41 11.73 21.40 -1.77
C MET A 41 10.35 21.15 -1.16
N ARG A 42 9.69 22.19 -0.64
CA ARG A 42 8.33 22.07 -0.11
C ARG A 42 7.34 21.63 -1.18
N LYS A 43 7.41 22.20 -2.38
CA LYS A 43 6.54 21.84 -3.50
C LYS A 43 6.68 20.37 -3.89
N TYR A 44 7.91 19.84 -3.93
CA TYR A 44 8.17 18.42 -4.21
C TYR A 44 7.67 17.51 -3.08
N ALA A 45 7.89 17.89 -1.82
CA ALA A 45 7.38 17.15 -0.67
C ALA A 45 5.84 17.10 -0.63
N GLU A 46 5.17 18.23 -0.91
CA GLU A 46 3.71 18.30 -1.00
C GLU A 46 3.15 17.43 -2.11
N LYS A 47 3.83 17.41 -3.26
CA LYS A 47 3.47 16.58 -4.42
C LYS A 47 3.63 15.09 -4.11
N GLY A 48 4.73 14.69 -3.47
CA GLY A 48 4.93 13.31 -3.00
C GLY A 48 3.84 12.87 -2.02
N ARG A 49 3.46 13.73 -1.06
CA ARG A 49 2.33 13.48 -0.15
C ARG A 49 1.01 13.32 -0.90
N TRP A 50 0.74 14.17 -1.88
CA TRP A 50 -0.49 14.13 -2.66
C TRP A 50 -0.60 12.84 -3.48
N TYR A 51 0.51 12.37 -4.07
CA TYR A 51 0.57 11.08 -4.76
C TYR A 51 0.34 9.91 -3.80
N ALA A 52 0.98 9.88 -2.65
CA ALA A 52 0.80 8.83 -1.65
C ALA A 52 -0.67 8.71 -1.19
N LEU A 53 -1.32 9.84 -0.89
CA LEU A 53 -2.72 9.87 -0.48
C LEU A 53 -3.67 9.40 -1.59
N THR A 54 -3.46 9.88 -2.82
CA THR A 54 -4.29 9.52 -3.97
C THR A 54 -4.13 8.05 -4.32
N TYR A 55 -2.89 7.55 -4.34
CA TYR A 55 -2.56 6.15 -4.58
C TYR A 55 -3.20 5.24 -3.53
N GLY A 56 -2.99 5.53 -2.23
CA GLY A 56 -3.58 4.74 -1.15
C GLY A 56 -5.10 4.70 -1.24
N SER A 57 -5.74 5.84 -1.49
CA SER A 57 -7.20 5.93 -1.65
C SER A 57 -7.71 5.06 -2.79
N PHE A 58 -7.02 5.07 -3.94
CA PHE A 58 -7.37 4.26 -5.10
C PHE A 58 -7.23 2.76 -4.84
N ILE A 59 -6.15 2.34 -4.15
CA ILE A 59 -5.93 0.94 -3.79
C ILE A 59 -7.02 0.44 -2.83
N TYR A 60 -7.37 1.21 -1.79
CA TYR A 60 -8.45 0.82 -0.89
C TYR A 60 -9.80 0.74 -1.60
N ALA A 61 -10.14 1.72 -2.44
CA ALA A 61 -11.38 1.70 -3.22
C ALA A 61 -11.44 0.45 -4.11
N SER A 62 -10.34 0.12 -4.80
CA SER A 62 -10.24 -1.06 -5.66
C SER A 62 -10.41 -2.36 -4.86
N ASN A 63 -9.79 -2.46 -3.68
CA ASN A 63 -9.94 -3.62 -2.80
C ASN A 63 -11.40 -3.81 -2.33
N ILE A 64 -12.10 -2.72 -2.00
CA ILE A 64 -13.53 -2.79 -1.62
C ILE A 64 -14.39 -3.24 -2.80
N ILE A 65 -14.21 -2.63 -3.98
CA ILE A 65 -14.96 -3.01 -5.19
C ILE A 65 -14.74 -4.49 -5.51
N PHE A 66 -13.49 -4.95 -5.46
CA PHE A 66 -13.15 -6.35 -5.66
C PHE A 66 -13.84 -7.26 -4.63
N ALA A 67 -13.76 -6.93 -3.34
CA ALA A 67 -14.42 -7.71 -2.29
C ALA A 67 -15.95 -7.76 -2.47
N THR A 68 -16.60 -6.68 -2.92
CA THR A 68 -18.05 -6.68 -3.16
C THR A 68 -18.48 -7.61 -4.30
N THR A 69 -17.58 -7.94 -5.24
CA THR A 69 -17.88 -8.88 -6.34
C THR A 69 -18.23 -10.27 -5.80
N SER A 70 -17.61 -10.68 -4.68
CA SER A 70 -17.91 -11.93 -3.97
C SER A 70 -19.30 -11.96 -3.34
N LEU A 71 -19.92 -10.80 -3.10
CA LEU A 71 -21.28 -10.70 -2.54
C LEU A 71 -22.37 -10.76 -3.62
N VAL A 72 -22.02 -10.47 -4.88
CA VAL A 72 -22.94 -10.48 -6.03
C VAL A 72 -23.79 -11.76 -6.11
N PRO A 73 -23.25 -12.99 -6.03
CA PRO A 73 -24.06 -14.20 -6.14
C PRO A 73 -25.10 -14.32 -5.01
N ARG A 74 -24.77 -13.90 -3.77
CA ARG A 74 -25.72 -13.92 -2.64
C ARG A 74 -26.83 -12.89 -2.79
N VAL A 75 -26.50 -11.69 -3.27
CA VAL A 75 -27.52 -10.66 -3.55
C VAL A 75 -28.45 -11.14 -4.67
N LEU A 76 -27.89 -11.76 -5.72
CA LEU A 76 -28.67 -12.33 -6.81
C LEU A 76 -29.58 -13.48 -6.36
N ASP A 77 -29.19 -14.28 -5.37
CA ASP A 77 -30.07 -15.32 -4.83
C ASP A 77 -31.29 -14.76 -4.09
N ILE A 78 -31.21 -13.54 -3.54
CA ILE A 78 -32.34 -12.85 -2.90
C ILE A 78 -33.24 -12.18 -3.95
N VAL A 79 -32.64 -11.48 -4.93
CA VAL A 79 -33.38 -10.67 -5.91
C VAL A 79 -33.93 -11.53 -7.06
N PHE A 80 -33.17 -12.53 -7.52
CA PHE A 80 -33.52 -13.45 -8.61
C PHE A 80 -33.14 -14.89 -8.23
N PRO A 81 -33.95 -15.53 -7.36
CA PRO A 81 -33.70 -16.90 -6.93
C PRO A 81 -33.77 -17.85 -8.12
N LEU A 82 -32.72 -18.63 -8.32
CA LEU A 82 -32.68 -19.73 -9.30
C LEU A 82 -33.14 -21.02 -8.62
N ASN A 83 -33.70 -21.95 -9.39
CA ASN A 83 -34.07 -23.29 -8.91
C ASN A 83 -32.83 -24.17 -8.60
N ILE A 84 -31.62 -23.66 -8.87
CA ILE A 84 -30.32 -24.28 -8.60
C ILE A 84 -29.50 -23.27 -7.78
N SER A 85 -28.86 -23.72 -6.69
CA SER A 85 -27.98 -22.87 -5.87
C SER A 85 -26.76 -22.39 -6.68
N ARG A 86 -26.44 -21.10 -6.58
CA ARG A 86 -25.22 -20.53 -7.17
C ARG A 86 -23.97 -20.96 -6.39
N PRO A 87 -22.82 -21.13 -7.06
CA PRO A 87 -21.56 -21.42 -6.37
C PRO A 87 -21.12 -20.25 -5.50
N ILE A 88 -20.51 -20.55 -4.35
CA ILE A 88 -19.90 -19.54 -3.47
C ILE A 88 -18.72 -18.92 -4.22
N MET A 89 -18.66 -17.59 -4.26
CA MET A 89 -17.46 -16.87 -4.68
C MET A 89 -16.87 -16.19 -3.46
N LEU A 90 -15.73 -16.69 -2.99
CA LEU A 90 -14.89 -15.99 -2.01
C LEU A 90 -14.04 -14.94 -2.73
N PRO A 91 -13.62 -13.84 -2.05
CA PRO A 91 -12.73 -12.83 -2.63
C PRO A 91 -11.43 -13.41 -3.19
N TYR A 92 -10.86 -14.39 -2.48
CA TYR A 92 -9.71 -15.15 -2.96
C TYR A 92 -9.82 -16.61 -2.48
N PRO A 93 -9.27 -17.57 -3.23
CA PRO A 93 -9.36 -18.98 -2.86
C PRO A 93 -8.56 -19.25 -1.58
N ALA A 94 -9.23 -19.68 -0.52
CA ALA A 94 -8.58 -20.05 0.73
C ALA A 94 -9.41 -21.12 1.45
N TYR A 95 -8.72 -22.10 2.04
CA TYR A 95 -9.35 -23.22 2.72
C TYR A 95 -9.33 -22.99 4.24
N TYR A 96 -10.50 -22.89 4.86
CA TYR A 96 -10.64 -22.58 6.30
C TYR A 96 -10.96 -23.80 7.18
N PHE A 97 -10.95 -25.03 6.64
CA PHE A 97 -11.31 -26.27 7.37
C PHE A 97 -12.70 -26.21 8.06
N VAL A 98 -13.58 -25.30 7.63
CA VAL A 98 -14.95 -25.11 8.13
C VAL A 98 -15.91 -25.03 6.94
N ASP A 99 -17.21 -25.19 7.20
CA ASP A 99 -18.24 -25.01 6.18
C ASP A 99 -18.29 -23.55 5.71
N GLU A 100 -17.90 -23.32 4.46
CA GLU A 100 -17.83 -21.99 3.85
C GLU A 100 -19.20 -21.32 3.72
N ASN A 101 -20.28 -22.09 3.57
CA ASN A 101 -21.64 -21.54 3.46
C ASN A 101 -22.11 -20.98 4.80
N GLN A 102 -21.93 -21.77 5.86
CA GLN A 102 -22.37 -21.40 7.21
C GLN A 102 -21.57 -20.23 7.78
N TYR A 103 -20.25 -20.20 7.55
CA TYR A 103 -19.35 -19.21 8.14
C TYR A 103 -18.93 -18.09 7.18
N PHE A 104 -19.56 -17.97 6.02
CA PHE A 104 -19.15 -17.03 4.97
C PHE A 104 -18.93 -15.60 5.45
N TYR A 105 -19.84 -15.02 6.25
CA TYR A 105 -19.68 -13.62 6.68
C TYR A 105 -18.47 -13.43 7.58
N TYR A 106 -18.15 -14.42 8.42
CA TYR A 106 -16.95 -14.42 9.26
C TYR A 106 -15.69 -14.59 8.41
N ILE A 107 -15.69 -15.52 7.46
CA ILE A 107 -14.58 -15.75 6.52
C ILE A 107 -14.35 -14.50 5.67
N PHE A 108 -15.42 -13.92 5.11
CA PHE A 108 -15.38 -12.71 4.30
C PHE A 108 -14.81 -11.52 5.08
N LEU A 109 -15.24 -11.32 6.32
CA LEU A 109 -14.73 -10.24 7.17
C LEU A 109 -13.26 -10.46 7.52
N HIS A 110 -12.87 -11.69 7.87
CA HIS A 110 -11.47 -12.04 8.12
C HIS A 110 -10.59 -11.82 6.88
N MET A 111 -11.06 -12.22 5.70
CA MET A 111 -10.39 -12.00 4.42
C MET A 111 -10.24 -10.51 4.11
N LEU A 112 -11.29 -9.72 4.35
CA LEU A 112 -11.26 -8.27 4.13
C LEU A 112 -10.23 -7.60 5.05
N LEU A 113 -10.25 -7.92 6.35
CA LEU A 113 -9.29 -7.37 7.32
C LEU A 113 -7.85 -7.77 6.98
N THR A 114 -7.62 -9.04 6.67
CA THR A 114 -6.29 -9.55 6.30
C THR A 114 -5.79 -8.86 5.04
N SER A 115 -6.63 -8.75 4.00
CA SER A 115 -6.31 -8.01 2.77
C SER A 115 -5.99 -6.55 3.07
N SER A 116 -6.81 -5.87 3.88
CA SER A 116 -6.56 -4.47 4.26
C SER A 116 -5.22 -4.30 4.98
N VAL A 117 -4.87 -5.18 5.91
CA VAL A 117 -3.56 -5.14 6.60
C VAL A 117 -2.42 -5.33 5.60
N CYS A 118 -2.50 -6.33 4.71
CA CYS A 118 -1.48 -6.53 3.68
C CYS A 118 -1.33 -5.30 2.76
N MET A 119 -2.46 -4.71 2.34
CA MET A 119 -2.48 -3.50 1.50
C MET A 119 -1.89 -2.29 2.23
N THR A 120 -2.11 -2.12 3.54
CA THR A 120 -1.47 -1.03 4.31
C THR A 120 0.05 -1.08 4.20
N GLY A 121 0.64 -2.28 4.28
CA GLY A 121 2.09 -2.48 4.18
C GLY A 121 2.63 -2.15 2.79
N LEU A 122 1.94 -2.59 1.74
CA LEU A 122 2.29 -2.27 0.35
C LEU A 122 2.19 -0.77 0.07
N ILE A 123 1.10 -0.13 0.50
CA ILE A 123 0.92 1.32 0.36
C ILE A 123 2.01 2.08 1.11
N ALA A 124 2.37 1.66 2.33
CA ALA A 124 3.44 2.29 3.10
C ALA A 124 4.80 2.18 2.40
N HIS A 125 5.12 1.00 1.84
CA HIS A 125 6.32 0.79 1.05
C HIS A 125 6.36 1.69 -0.18
N ASP A 126 5.30 1.68 -1.00
CA ASP A 126 5.23 2.46 -2.24
C ASP A 126 5.20 3.97 -1.97
N SER A 127 4.52 4.40 -0.92
CA SER A 127 4.49 5.81 -0.51
C SER A 127 5.88 6.30 -0.12
N THR A 128 6.65 5.47 0.60
CA THR A 128 8.03 5.79 0.96
C THR A 128 8.90 5.92 -0.29
N PHE A 129 8.71 5.03 -1.27
CA PHE A 129 9.39 5.10 -2.56
C PHE A 129 9.05 6.39 -3.33
N PHE A 130 7.78 6.79 -3.41
CA PHE A 130 7.38 8.04 -4.06
C PHE A 130 7.97 9.27 -3.40
N VAL A 131 8.00 9.31 -2.06
CA VAL A 131 8.64 10.38 -1.29
C VAL A 131 10.13 10.44 -1.61
N TYR A 132 10.82 9.29 -1.68
CA TYR A 132 12.24 9.23 -2.03
C TYR A 132 12.53 9.80 -3.43
N VAL A 133 11.73 9.41 -4.43
CA VAL A 133 11.89 9.91 -5.80
C VAL A 133 11.66 11.42 -5.86
N GLU A 134 10.58 11.93 -5.26
CA GLU A 134 10.28 13.36 -5.27
C GLU A 134 11.32 14.17 -4.45
N HIS A 135 11.88 13.61 -3.37
CA HIS A 135 12.98 14.23 -2.60
C HIS A 135 14.23 14.40 -3.46
N ILE A 136 14.66 13.36 -4.17
CA ILE A 136 15.83 13.42 -5.06
C ILE A 136 15.58 14.37 -6.23
N CYS A 137 14.39 14.34 -6.82
CA CYS A 137 14.01 15.30 -7.86
C CYS A 137 14.02 16.74 -7.36
N GLY A 138 13.57 16.98 -6.12
CA GLY A 138 13.63 18.28 -5.47
C GLY A 138 15.06 18.76 -5.27
N LEU A 139 15.95 17.90 -4.77
CA LEU A 139 17.38 18.20 -4.62
C LEU A 139 18.03 18.57 -5.95
N PHE A 140 17.74 17.82 -7.02
CA PHE A 140 18.23 18.17 -8.36
C PHE A 140 17.66 19.49 -8.89
N ALA A 141 16.41 19.83 -8.57
CA ALA A 141 15.79 21.09 -8.96
C ALA A 141 16.31 22.30 -8.14
N VAL A 142 16.90 22.06 -6.98
CA VAL A 142 17.54 23.09 -6.15
C VAL A 142 18.93 23.43 -6.68
N ILE A 143 19.72 22.43 -7.04
CA ILE A 143 21.12 22.62 -7.49
C ILE A 143 21.28 22.94 -8.98
N GLY A 144 20.26 22.62 -9.80
CA GLY A 144 20.29 22.76 -11.26
C GLY A 144 19.52 23.96 -11.75
#